data_AF-A0A961E5J9-F1
#
_entry.id   AF-A0A961E5J9-F1
#
_cell.length_a   1.000
_cell.length_b   1.000
_cell.length_c   1.000
_cell.angle_alpha   90.00
_cell.angle_beta   90.00
_cell.angle_gamma   90.00
#
_symmetry.space_group_name_H-M   'P 1'
#
loop_
_entity.id
_entity.type
_entity.pdbx_description
1 polymer ?
#
loop_
_entity_poly.entity_id
_entity_poly.type
_entity_poly.pdbx_seq_one_letter_code
_entity_poly.pdbx_strand_id
1 'polypeptide(L)'
;LVGQLLSFGARDLFAADRTRCRQTLDPLAEELGTVIHNEPELTEESHATNRQATRRRILEIAATSVNPVICTQGKVIPDVIAWWCERDGVRPDKSRNRKGSTWIMSLSDGRLVAADHISSPLAPKK
;
A
#
# COMPACT_ATOMS: atom_id res chain seq x y z
N LEU A 1 -11.87 -6.82 -3.93
CA LEU A 1 -10.47 -6.53 -3.55
C LEU A 1 -9.54 -7.66 -4.00
N VAL A 2 -9.78 -8.91 -3.60
CA VAL A 2 -8.94 -10.09 -3.97
C VAL A 2 -8.65 -10.16 -5.47
N GLY A 3 -9.68 -10.33 -6.31
CA GLY A 3 -9.47 -10.44 -7.76
C GLY A 3 -8.75 -9.24 -8.37
N GLN A 4 -8.99 -8.02 -7.86
CA GLN A 4 -8.27 -6.82 -8.31
C GLN A 4 -6.77 -6.92 -8.01
N LEU A 5 -6.38 -7.27 -6.78
CA LEU A 5 -4.98 -7.36 -6.39
C LEU A 5 -4.26 -8.55 -7.06
N LEU A 6 -4.96 -9.67 -7.27
CA LEU A 6 -4.44 -10.81 -8.02
C LEU A 6 -4.18 -10.48 -9.50
N SER A 7 -5.00 -9.62 -10.12
CA SER A 7 -4.74 -9.14 -11.49
C SER A 7 -3.42 -8.38 -11.63
N PHE A 8 -2.86 -7.85 -10.53
CA PHE A 8 -1.53 -7.23 -10.48
C PHE A 8 -0.44 -8.18 -9.95
N GLY A 9 -0.75 -9.46 -9.78
CA GLY A 9 0.21 -10.48 -9.37
C GLY A 9 0.65 -10.38 -7.90
N ALA A 10 -0.20 -9.87 -7.01
CA ALA A 10 0.05 -9.79 -5.57
C ALA A 10 0.58 -11.11 -4.99
N ARG A 11 1.64 -11.06 -4.17
CA ARG A 11 2.19 -12.25 -3.50
C ARG A 11 2.48 -12.06 -2.01
N ASP A 12 3.24 -11.04 -1.66
CA ASP A 12 3.63 -10.82 -0.26
C ASP A 12 2.70 -9.80 0.40
N LEU A 13 2.25 -10.06 1.62
CA LEU A 13 1.22 -9.28 2.29
C LEU A 13 1.73 -8.60 3.55
N PHE A 14 1.51 -7.29 3.64
CA PHE A 14 1.95 -6.44 4.75
C PHE A 14 0.79 -5.59 5.24
N ALA A 15 0.63 -5.46 6.55
CA ALA A 15 -0.39 -4.60 7.14
C ALA A 15 0.17 -3.79 8.29
N ALA A 16 -0.21 -2.51 8.34
CA ALA A 16 -0.01 -1.70 9.54
C ALA A 16 -0.64 -2.40 10.76
N ASP A 17 -0.05 -2.19 11.94
CA ASP A 17 -0.45 -2.85 13.20
C ASP A 17 -1.82 -2.39 13.73
N ARG A 18 -2.87 -2.65 12.95
CA ARG A 18 -4.26 -2.30 13.21
C ARG A 18 -5.13 -3.43 12.67
N THR A 19 -6.04 -3.93 13.50
CA THR A 19 -6.94 -5.04 13.15
C THR A 19 -7.64 -4.83 11.81
N ARG A 20 -8.13 -3.62 11.53
CA ARG A 20 -8.80 -3.27 10.26
C ARG A 20 -7.89 -3.40 9.02
N CYS A 21 -6.59 -3.14 9.15
CA CYS A 21 -5.64 -3.24 8.04
C CYS A 21 -5.39 -4.72 7.73
N ARG A 22 -5.18 -5.54 8.77
CA ARG A 22 -5.06 -6.99 8.62
C ARG A 22 -6.32 -7.62 8.04
N GLN A 23 -7.49 -7.30 8.61
CA GLN A 23 -8.80 -7.79 8.13
C GLN A 23 -9.12 -7.42 6.68
N THR A 24 -8.55 -6.33 6.17
CA THR A 24 -8.71 -5.97 4.75
C THR A 24 -7.99 -6.97 3.83
N LEU A 25 -6.90 -7.57 4.30
CA LEU A 25 -6.09 -8.52 3.53
C LEU A 25 -6.40 -9.98 3.85
N ASP A 26 -7.11 -10.30 4.93
CA ASP A 26 -7.42 -11.69 5.32
C ASP A 26 -7.96 -12.55 4.14
N PRO A 27 -8.93 -12.08 3.32
CA PRO A 27 -9.41 -12.88 2.18
C PRO A 27 -8.35 -13.13 1.10
N LEU A 28 -7.41 -12.19 0.91
CA LEU A 28 -6.31 -12.37 -0.04
C LEU A 28 -5.24 -13.31 0.52
N ALA A 29 -5.00 -13.26 1.83
CA ALA A 29 -4.07 -14.16 2.51
C ALA A 29 -4.53 -15.62 2.42
N GLU A 30 -5.84 -15.85 2.61
CA GLU A 30 -6.47 -17.17 2.42
C GLU A 30 -6.30 -17.67 0.97
N GLU A 31 -6.62 -16.83 -0.01
CA GLU A 31 -6.51 -17.17 -1.43
C GLU A 31 -5.06 -17.47 -1.88
N LEU A 32 -4.09 -16.72 -1.35
CA LEU A 32 -2.67 -16.92 -1.66
C LEU A 32 -2.01 -18.03 -0.83
N GLY A 33 -2.66 -18.52 0.22
CA GLY A 33 -2.05 -19.45 1.19
C GLY A 33 -0.84 -18.85 1.91
N THR A 34 -0.83 -17.54 2.15
CA THR A 34 0.31 -16.81 2.75
C THR A 34 -0.08 -16.11 4.05
N VAL A 35 0.91 -15.58 4.77
CA VAL A 35 0.70 -14.82 6.02
C VAL A 35 0.76 -13.32 5.77
N ILE A 36 0.09 -12.56 6.63
CA ILE A 36 0.17 -11.09 6.63
C ILE A 36 1.25 -10.68 7.64
N HIS A 37 2.31 -10.04 7.16
CA HIS A 37 3.37 -9.47 7.96
C HIS A 37 2.89 -8.20 8.66
N ASN A 38 3.14 -8.10 9.97
CA ASN A 38 2.74 -6.96 10.77
C ASN A 38 3.78 -5.83 10.67
N GLU A 39 3.33 -4.61 10.45
CA GLU A 39 4.18 -3.45 10.18
C GLU A 39 3.89 -2.28 11.14
N PRO A 40 4.45 -2.28 12.37
CA PRO A 40 4.21 -1.22 13.36
C PRO A 40 4.66 0.18 12.90
N GLU A 41 5.66 0.25 12.02
CA GLU A 41 6.17 1.52 11.47
C GLU A 41 5.22 2.18 10.46
N LEU A 42 4.20 1.44 10.00
CA LEU A 42 3.25 1.89 8.98
C LEU A 42 1.92 2.34 9.58
N THR A 43 1.81 2.51 10.91
CA THR A 43 0.62 3.08 11.55
C THR A 43 0.57 4.61 11.39
N GLU A 44 -0.59 5.23 11.54
CA GLU A 44 -0.70 6.71 11.52
C GLU A 44 0.13 7.36 12.62
N GLU A 45 0.18 6.72 13.79
CA GLU A 45 0.89 7.20 14.97
C GLU A 45 2.39 7.14 14.75
N SER A 46 2.92 5.99 14.34
CA SER A 46 4.35 5.85 13.99
C SER A 46 4.75 6.79 12.86
N HIS A 47 3.90 6.94 11.83
CA HIS A 47 4.16 7.84 10.73
C HIS A 47 4.17 9.31 11.16
N ALA A 48 3.24 9.72 12.03
CA ALA A 48 3.20 11.08 12.56
C ALA A 48 4.45 11.40 13.41
N THR A 49 4.96 10.42 14.16
CA THR A 49 6.19 10.57 14.93
C THR A 49 7.44 10.57 14.04
N ASN A 50 7.52 9.68 13.05
CA ASN A 50 8.70 9.53 12.20
C ASN A 50 8.34 9.10 10.77
N ARG A 51 8.04 10.07 9.91
CA ARG A 51 7.73 9.83 8.49
C ARG A 51 8.88 9.15 7.74
N GLN A 52 10.13 9.46 8.09
CA GLN A 52 11.29 8.91 7.41
C GLN A 52 11.42 7.40 7.64
N ALA A 53 11.13 6.92 8.85
CA ALA A 53 11.11 5.49 9.15
C ALA A 53 10.04 4.77 8.31
N THR A 54 8.80 5.26 8.29
CA THR A 54 7.71 4.72 7.44
C THR A 54 8.12 4.64 5.97
N ARG A 55 8.68 5.73 5.43
CA ARG A 55 9.11 5.81 4.03
C ARG A 55 10.23 4.82 3.72
N ARG A 56 11.23 4.71 4.60
CA ARG A 56 12.31 3.73 4.46
C ARG A 56 11.76 2.31 4.46
N ARG A 57 10.85 1.99 5.39
CA ARG A 57 10.25 0.66 5.49
C ARG A 57 9.47 0.27 4.25
N ILE A 58 8.70 1.19 3.67
CA ILE A 58 7.98 0.94 2.42
C ILE A 58 8.95 0.62 1.26
N LEU A 59 10.07 1.33 1.16
CA LEU A 59 11.09 1.01 0.15
C LEU A 59 11.77 -0.33 0.40
N GLU A 60 12.07 -0.67 1.65
CA GLU A 60 12.64 -1.97 2.01
C GLU A 60 11.72 -3.11 1.59
N ILE A 61 10.42 -3.00 1.89
CA ILE A 61 9.40 -3.96 1.46
C ILE A 61 9.40 -4.06 -0.07
N ALA A 62 9.32 -2.93 -0.77
CA ALA A 62 9.30 -2.91 -2.23
C ALA A 62 10.56 -3.48 -2.90
N ALA A 63 11.73 -3.37 -2.24
CA ALA A 63 13.01 -3.87 -2.77
C ALA A 63 13.24 -5.36 -2.48
N THR A 64 12.61 -5.92 -1.45
CA THR A 64 12.89 -7.28 -0.95
C THR A 64 11.77 -8.28 -1.18
N SER A 65 10.57 -7.80 -1.52
CA SER A 65 9.36 -8.62 -1.67
C SER A 65 8.93 -8.74 -3.13
N VAL A 66 8.21 -9.80 -3.46
CA VAL A 66 7.62 -10.01 -4.78
C VAL A 66 6.21 -9.43 -4.80
N ASN A 67 5.98 -8.41 -5.64
CA ASN A 67 4.67 -7.74 -5.81
C ASN A 67 3.91 -7.53 -4.47
N PRO A 68 4.49 -6.77 -3.52
CA PRO A 68 3.93 -6.65 -2.19
C PRO A 68 2.63 -5.84 -2.17
N VAL A 69 1.68 -6.29 -1.35
CA VAL A 69 0.49 -5.51 -0.99
C VAL A 69 0.68 -4.96 0.42
N ILE A 70 0.62 -3.64 0.55
CA ILE A 70 0.76 -2.94 1.83
C ILE A 70 -0.58 -2.29 2.20
N CYS A 71 -1.24 -2.78 3.25
CA CYS A 71 -2.45 -2.17 3.79
C CYS A 71 -2.13 -1.23 4.95
N THR A 72 -2.39 0.06 4.78
CA THR A 72 -2.21 1.09 5.83
C THR A 72 -3.38 2.08 5.84
N GLN A 73 -3.21 3.24 6.44
CA GLN A 73 -4.24 4.16 6.87
C GLN A 73 -4.24 5.47 6.08
N GLY A 74 -5.37 6.17 6.13
CA GLY A 74 -5.62 7.36 5.31
C GLY A 74 -4.70 8.54 5.57
N LYS A 75 -4.09 8.67 6.76
CA LYS A 75 -3.09 9.74 7.01
C LYS A 75 -1.65 9.35 6.66
N VAL A 76 -1.41 8.10 6.25
CA VAL A 76 -0.09 7.62 5.81
C VAL A 76 0.01 7.67 4.29
N ILE A 77 -0.99 7.13 3.59
CA ILE A 77 -0.95 6.92 2.13
C ILE A 77 -0.66 8.22 1.35
N PRO A 78 -1.35 9.36 1.58
CA PRO A 78 -1.11 10.56 0.77
C PRO A 78 0.32 11.08 0.84
N ASP A 79 0.93 11.05 2.02
CA ASP A 79 2.32 11.50 2.22
C ASP A 79 3.30 10.59 1.48
N VAL A 80 3.15 9.27 1.65
CA VAL A 80 4.03 8.27 1.01
C VAL A 80 3.97 8.38 -0.51
N ILE A 81 2.77 8.45 -1.08
CA ILE A 81 2.60 8.53 -2.54
C ILE A 81 3.21 9.83 -3.07
N ALA A 82 2.90 10.97 -2.46
CA ALA A 82 3.44 12.27 -2.88
C ALA A 82 4.97 12.28 -2.81
N TRP A 83 5.53 11.84 -1.69
CA TRP A 83 6.98 11.80 -1.50
C TRP A 83 7.69 10.87 -2.49
N TRP A 84 7.18 9.66 -2.71
CA TRP A 84 7.84 8.70 -3.61
C TRP A 84 7.75 9.19 -5.06
N CYS A 85 6.60 9.72 -5.46
CA CYS A 85 6.43 10.33 -6.78
C CYS A 85 7.39 11.51 -7.00
N GLU A 86 7.51 12.41 -6.01
CA GLU A 86 8.46 13.54 -6.08
C GLU A 86 9.91 13.05 -6.20
N ARG A 87 10.30 12.07 -5.38
CA ARG A 87 11.65 11.50 -5.38
C ARG A 87 12.06 10.95 -6.74
N ASP A 88 11.14 10.27 -7.42
CA ASP A 88 11.44 9.54 -8.66
C ASP A 88 10.99 10.31 -9.93
N GLY A 89 10.38 11.49 -9.78
CA GLY A 89 9.94 12.35 -10.88
C GLY A 89 8.65 11.88 -11.57
N VAL A 90 7.82 11.11 -10.88
CA VAL A 90 6.55 10.55 -11.39
C VAL A 90 5.39 11.48 -11.03
N ARG A 91 4.43 11.64 -11.94
CA ARG A 91 3.19 12.36 -11.63
C ARG A 91 2.13 11.35 -11.16
N PRO A 92 1.63 11.44 -9.92
CA PRO A 92 0.61 10.53 -9.44
C PRO A 92 -0.75 10.85 -10.06
N ASP A 93 -1.58 9.82 -10.21
CA ASP A 93 -2.98 9.96 -10.53
C ASP A 93 -3.77 10.81 -9.50
N LYS A 94 -4.97 11.25 -9.89
CA LYS A 94 -5.88 11.89 -8.94
C LYS A 94 -6.52 10.84 -8.03
N SER A 95 -6.41 11.05 -6.72
CA SER A 95 -7.05 10.18 -5.72
C SER A 95 -7.98 10.95 -4.79
N ARG A 96 -9.03 10.26 -4.34
CA ARG A 96 -9.90 10.71 -3.22
C ARG A 96 -9.54 10.05 -1.89
N ASN A 97 -8.50 9.21 -1.86
CA ASN A 97 -8.01 8.46 -0.70
C ASN A 97 -9.15 7.77 0.10
N ARG A 98 -10.08 7.12 -0.62
CA ARG A 98 -11.22 6.45 -0.01
C ARG A 98 -10.78 5.13 0.62
N LYS A 99 -11.45 4.71 1.70
CA LYS A 99 -11.23 3.39 2.31
C LYS A 99 -11.39 2.29 1.26
N GLY A 100 -10.43 1.36 1.20
CA GLY A 100 -10.40 0.26 0.23
C GLY A 100 -9.94 0.64 -1.17
N SER A 101 -9.55 1.90 -1.42
CA SER A 101 -8.83 2.26 -2.67
C SER A 101 -7.43 1.67 -2.69
N THR A 102 -6.83 1.62 -3.88
CA THR A 102 -5.51 1.03 -4.10
C THR A 102 -4.66 1.96 -4.94
N TRP A 103 -3.39 2.07 -4.59
CA TRP A 103 -2.36 2.65 -5.45
C TRP A 103 -1.51 1.52 -6.04
N ILE A 104 -1.35 1.52 -7.36
CA ILE A 104 -0.43 0.63 -8.06
C ILE A 104 0.86 1.40 -8.30
N MET A 105 1.92 0.97 -7.63
CA MET A 105 3.25 1.58 -7.71
C MET A 105 4.10 0.71 -8.64
N SER A 106 4.31 1.15 -9.88
CA SER A 106 5.03 0.38 -10.89
C SER A 106 6.51 0.75 -10.87
N LEU A 107 7.39 -0.24 -10.69
CA LEU A 107 8.84 -0.04 -10.61
C LEU A 107 9.56 -0.69 -11.81
N SER A 108 10.62 -0.03 -12.28
CA SER A 108 11.61 -0.59 -13.20
C SER A 108 13.00 -0.34 -12.62
N ASP A 109 13.83 -1.39 -12.49
CA ASP A 109 15.17 -1.32 -11.89
C ASP A 109 15.21 -0.58 -10.54
N GLY A 110 14.20 -0.85 -9.69
CA GLY A 110 14.07 -0.25 -8.36
C GLY A 110 13.60 1.21 -8.35
N ARG A 111 13.33 1.82 -9.51
CA ARG A 111 12.81 3.19 -9.63
C ARG A 111 11.32 3.18 -9.95
N LEU A 112 10.56 4.05 -9.31
CA LEU A 112 9.16 4.26 -9.64
C LEU A 112 9.04 4.87 -11.04
N VAL A 113 8.17 4.30 -11.86
CA VAL A 113 7.89 4.79 -13.23
C VAL A 113 6.43 5.18 -13.44
N ALA A 114 5.51 4.66 -12.61
CA ALA A 114 4.09 5.05 -12.62
C ALA A 114 3.46 4.88 -11.23
N ALA A 115 2.42 5.67 -10.96
CA ALA A 115 1.64 5.63 -9.73
C ALA A 115 0.15 5.84 -10.06
N ASP A 116 -0.57 4.73 -10.20
CA ASP A 116 -1.95 4.70 -10.68
C ASP A 116 -2.93 4.47 -9.54
N HIS A 117 -4.06 5.18 -9.53
CA HIS A 117 -5.03 5.08 -8.45
C HIS A 117 -6.32 4.34 -8.87
N ILE A 118 -6.57 3.20 -8.24
CA ILE A 118 -7.79 2.42 -8.40
C ILE A 118 -8.78 2.79 -7.28
N SER A 119 -9.96 3.24 -7.70
CA SER A 119 -11.03 3.60 -6.76
C SER A 119 -11.48 2.40 -5.93
N SER A 120 -12.01 2.70 -4.74
CA SER A 120 -12.51 1.67 -3.83
C SER A 120 -13.54 0.76 -4.50
N PRO A 121 -13.42 -0.57 -4.38
CA PRO A 121 -14.44 -1.51 -4.84
C PRO A 121 -15.65 -1.55 -3.89
N LEU A 122 -15.60 -0.83 -2.76
CA LEU A 122 -16.71 -0.75 -1.82
C LEU A 122 -17.80 0.17 -2.37
N ALA A 123 -19.06 -0.18 -2.10
CA ALA A 123 -20.20 0.65 -2.47
C ALA A 123 -20.03 2.08 -1.91
N PRO A 124 -20.39 3.12 -2.70
CA PRO A 124 -20.39 4.48 -2.18
C PRO A 124 -21.33 4.55 -0.97
N LYS A 125 -20.85 5.16 0.12
CA LYS A 125 -21.74 5.50 1.23
C LYS A 125 -22.79 6.48 0.70
N LYS A 126 -24.08 6.13 0.91
CA LYS A 126 -25.20 7.04 0.68
C LYS A 126 -25.09 8.27 1.58
#